data_AF-A0A7Y3AL60-F1
#
_entry.id   AF-A0A7Y3AL60-F1
#
_cell.length_a   1.000
_cell.length_b   1.000
_cell.length_c   1.000
_cell.angle_alpha   90.00
_cell.angle_beta   90.00
_cell.angle_gamma   90.00
#
_symmetry.space_group_name_H-M   'P 1'
#
loop_
_entity.id
_entity.type
_entity.pdbx_description
1 polymer ?
#
loop_
_entity_poly.entity_id
_entity_poly.type
_entity_poly.pdbx_seq_one_letter_code
_entity_poly.pdbx_strand_id
1 'polypeptide(L)'
;MTAVNDLISSPDFLAYKFDFNTEKVSFLKIDRDEIRRVSALKLEYIDPNRQMIEVPLADLTGWLGTRNQVPFVNPPRFIFHTAFCASTFLARCLDVDGVSISLREPQILLDAANAKRLQWRSKSTGLDYRDLPRLALLLLQKHAGPSEKLIIKPINSVNNIIPELLQLTGQTKSLVLYTDARNFLLSTLRKGESGKHVIRAMFDLIRCDFPHLSNLTISATIHMTDWNIILTLWRLQIEQAEAALRKFAPAQVMASLYGEELIHNPLQVLTAANRFLELGVSTERIAGIVQSDERHEDAKTSGQRFSVERRAGTYQKLEQFYGAELDQVFNWMLNNNPSVQLEPKLTGSLV
;
A
#
# COMPACT_ATOMS: atom_id res chain seq x y z
N MET A 1 -24.68 24.28 2.46
CA MET A 1 -24.26 23.12 1.64
C MET A 1 -22.93 23.47 1.04
N THR A 2 -21.89 22.66 1.25
CA THR A 2 -20.58 22.83 0.60
C THR A 2 -20.74 22.52 -0.90
N ALA A 3 -20.24 23.38 -1.78
CA ALA A 3 -20.37 23.14 -3.22
C ALA A 3 -19.48 21.95 -3.63
N VAL A 4 -19.91 21.15 -4.62
CA VAL A 4 -19.11 20.01 -5.12
C VAL A 4 -17.72 20.46 -5.57
N ASN A 5 -17.62 21.65 -6.18
CA ASN A 5 -16.35 22.24 -6.58
C ASN A 5 -15.38 22.48 -5.41
N ASP A 6 -15.89 22.85 -4.23
CA ASP A 6 -15.06 23.02 -3.04
C ASP A 6 -14.55 21.66 -2.55
N LEU A 7 -15.42 20.63 -2.58
CA LEU A 7 -15.06 19.27 -2.16
C LEU A 7 -13.99 18.65 -3.06
N ILE A 8 -14.01 18.89 -4.37
CA ILE A 8 -13.03 18.32 -5.30
C ILE A 8 -11.72 19.11 -5.37
N SER A 9 -11.70 20.38 -4.98
CA SER A 9 -10.52 21.25 -5.11
C SER A 9 -9.81 21.54 -3.78
N SER A 10 -10.52 21.60 -2.67
CA SER A 10 -9.92 21.93 -1.36
C SER A 10 -9.15 20.75 -0.78
N PRO A 11 -7.91 20.95 -0.28
CA PRO A 11 -7.15 19.93 0.44
C PRO A 11 -7.79 19.52 1.78
N ASP A 12 -8.74 20.31 2.30
CA ASP A 12 -9.39 20.08 3.60
C ASP A 12 -10.47 18.97 3.55
N PHE A 13 -10.68 18.38 2.38
CA PHE A 13 -11.65 17.30 2.17
C PHE A 13 -10.97 16.10 1.53
N LEU A 14 -10.86 14.98 2.25
CA LEU A 14 -10.38 13.73 1.68
C LEU A 14 -11.53 13.02 0.96
N ALA A 15 -11.33 12.68 -0.32
CA ALA A 15 -12.18 11.71 -1.01
C ALA A 15 -11.89 10.32 -0.41
N TYR A 16 -12.75 9.89 0.52
CA TYR A 16 -12.47 8.76 1.39
C TYR A 16 -12.77 7.43 0.72
N LYS A 17 -14.02 7.22 0.31
CA LYS A 17 -14.48 5.94 -0.27
C LYS A 17 -15.43 6.15 -1.45
N PHE A 18 -15.54 5.12 -2.28
CA PHE A 18 -16.54 5.01 -3.33
C PHE A 18 -17.50 3.86 -3.03
N ASP A 19 -18.80 4.14 -3.08
CA ASP A 19 -19.85 3.14 -2.87
C ASP A 19 -20.41 2.65 -4.22
N PHE A 20 -20.19 1.36 -4.53
CA PHE A 20 -20.58 0.76 -5.81
C PHE A 20 -22.09 0.65 -6.03
N ASN A 21 -22.88 0.62 -4.95
CA ASN A 21 -24.33 0.42 -5.02
C ASN A 21 -25.06 1.74 -5.25
N THR A 22 -24.65 2.77 -4.52
CA THR A 22 -25.23 4.12 -4.58
C THR A 22 -24.54 5.02 -5.58
N GLU A 23 -23.36 4.63 -6.08
CA GLU A 23 -22.52 5.38 -7.02
C GLU A 23 -22.16 6.76 -6.48
N LYS A 24 -21.74 6.80 -5.21
CA LYS A 24 -21.37 8.03 -4.51
C LYS A 24 -19.91 7.98 -4.06
N VAL A 25 -19.22 9.11 -4.16
CA VAL A 25 -17.95 9.35 -3.49
C VAL A 25 -18.25 10.04 -2.16
N SER A 26 -17.79 9.45 -1.06
CA SER A 26 -17.89 10.07 0.27
C SER A 26 -16.65 10.90 0.54
N PHE A 27 -16.84 12.18 0.85
CA PHE A 27 -15.80 13.11 1.27
C PHE A 27 -15.85 13.29 2.78
N LEU A 28 -14.71 13.36 3.45
CA LEU A 28 -14.64 13.72 4.87
C LEU A 28 -13.72 14.92 5.07
N LYS A 29 -14.05 15.78 6.03
CA LYS A 29 -13.18 16.90 6.41
C LYS A 29 -11.95 16.34 7.13
N ILE A 30 -10.76 16.75 6.70
CA ILE A 30 -9.49 16.37 7.31
C ILE A 30 -8.53 17.56 7.21
N ASP A 31 -7.70 17.77 8.22
CA ASP A 31 -6.62 18.74 8.12
C ASP A 31 -5.28 18.05 7.82
N ARG A 32 -4.31 18.87 7.41
CA ARG A 32 -2.99 18.41 7.01
C ARG A 32 -2.23 17.75 8.16
N ASP A 33 -2.37 18.26 9.37
CA ASP A 33 -1.67 17.72 10.55
C ASP A 33 -2.23 16.35 10.93
N GLU A 34 -3.54 16.15 10.79
CA GLU A 34 -4.20 14.87 10.96
C GLU A 34 -3.70 13.85 9.92
N ILE A 35 -3.60 14.22 8.63
CA ILE A 35 -3.03 13.35 7.57
C ILE A 35 -1.61 12.89 7.95
N ARG A 36 -0.76 13.80 8.45
CA ARG A 36 0.63 13.52 8.85
C ARG A 36 0.69 12.65 10.12
N ARG A 37 -0.25 12.81 11.05
CA ARG A 37 -0.26 12.10 12.33
C ARG A 37 -0.78 10.67 12.22
N VAL A 38 -1.84 10.40 11.45
CA VAL A 38 -2.52 9.09 11.46
C VAL A 38 -1.69 7.98 10.81
N SER A 39 -1.74 6.77 11.37
CA SER A 39 -1.02 5.60 10.82
C SER A 39 -1.49 5.20 9.42
N ALA A 40 -2.75 5.49 9.10
CA ALA A 40 -3.40 5.26 7.82
C ALA A 40 -4.67 6.12 7.71
N LEU A 41 -5.09 6.44 6.49
CA LEU A 41 -6.33 7.15 6.18
C LEU A 41 -7.53 6.20 6.27
N LYS A 42 -7.75 5.68 7.47
CA LYS A 42 -8.88 4.83 7.85
C LYS A 42 -9.61 5.49 9.01
N LEU A 43 -10.93 5.35 9.06
CA LEU A 43 -11.73 5.95 10.13
C LEU A 43 -11.30 5.51 11.53
N GLU A 44 -10.78 4.29 11.69
CA GLU A 44 -10.25 3.81 12.98
C GLU A 44 -9.09 4.65 13.53
N TYR A 45 -8.32 5.34 12.66
CA TYR A 45 -7.22 6.22 13.07
C TYR A 45 -7.57 7.71 13.04
N ILE A 46 -8.66 8.09 12.37
CA ILE A 46 -9.13 9.48 12.26
C ILE A 46 -10.20 9.71 13.33
N ASP A 47 -11.44 9.29 13.03
CA ASP A 47 -12.61 9.31 13.90
C ASP A 47 -13.68 8.41 13.26
N PRO A 48 -14.08 7.29 13.90
CA PRO A 48 -15.13 6.39 13.42
C PRO A 48 -16.48 7.07 13.12
N ASN A 49 -16.77 8.17 13.80
CA ASN A 49 -18.04 8.89 13.70
C ASN A 49 -17.96 10.13 12.82
N ARG A 50 -16.85 10.33 12.08
CA ARG A 50 -16.65 11.49 11.21
C ARG A 50 -17.77 11.56 10.18
N GLN A 51 -18.48 12.68 10.17
CA GLN A 51 -19.51 12.92 9.16
C GLN A 51 -18.90 12.98 7.76
N MET A 52 -19.58 12.35 6.82
CA MET A 52 -19.21 12.35 5.41
C MET A 52 -20.21 13.15 4.58
N ILE A 53 -19.70 13.81 3.56
CA ILE A 53 -20.49 14.50 2.54
C ILE A 53 -20.46 13.59 1.31
N GLU A 54 -21.63 13.09 0.91
CA GLU A 54 -21.73 12.22 -0.25
C GLU A 54 -21.99 13.03 -1.52
N VAL A 55 -21.25 12.72 -2.58
CA VAL A 55 -21.41 13.32 -3.90
C VAL A 55 -21.71 12.22 -4.92
N PRO A 56 -22.84 12.29 -5.64
CA PRO A 56 -23.14 11.38 -6.75
C PRO A 56 -22.02 11.39 -7.80
N LEU A 57 -21.67 10.23 -8.33
CA LEU A 57 -20.68 10.09 -9.39
C LEU A 57 -21.05 10.90 -10.64
N ALA A 58 -22.35 10.99 -10.95
CA ALA A 58 -22.88 11.80 -12.04
C ALA A 58 -22.41 13.25 -11.99
N ASP A 59 -22.32 13.84 -10.79
CA ASP A 59 -21.89 15.23 -10.58
C ASP A 59 -20.39 15.41 -10.78
N LEU A 60 -19.61 14.32 -10.78
CA LEU A 60 -18.17 14.32 -11.02
C LEU A 60 -17.80 14.05 -12.48
N THR A 61 -18.72 13.56 -13.31
CA THR A 61 -18.45 13.14 -14.70
C THR A 61 -17.93 14.27 -15.58
N GLY A 62 -18.56 15.45 -15.52
CA GLY A 62 -18.12 16.62 -16.29
C GLY A 62 -16.71 17.06 -15.89
N TRP A 63 -16.44 17.11 -14.59
CA TRP A 63 -15.12 17.43 -14.06
C TRP A 63 -14.06 16.40 -14.49
N LEU A 64 -14.36 15.10 -14.37
CA LEU A 64 -13.46 14.03 -14.82
C LEU A 64 -13.18 14.13 -16.32
N GLY A 65 -14.21 14.35 -17.15
CA GLY A 65 -14.09 14.50 -18.60
C GLY A 65 -13.14 15.63 -19.01
N THR A 66 -13.25 16.81 -18.37
CA THR A 66 -12.33 17.94 -18.63
C THR A 66 -10.88 17.62 -18.23
N ARG A 67 -10.69 16.87 -17.15
CA ARG A 67 -9.36 16.53 -16.63
C ARG A 67 -8.75 15.33 -17.32
N ASN A 68 -9.51 14.50 -18.04
CA ASN A 68 -9.00 13.29 -18.69
C ASN A 68 -7.91 13.54 -19.72
N GLN A 69 -7.88 14.73 -20.30
CA GLN A 69 -6.90 15.11 -21.32
C GLN A 69 -5.68 15.82 -20.74
N VAL A 70 -5.68 16.15 -19.44
CA VAL A 70 -4.61 16.91 -18.80
C VAL A 70 -3.60 15.94 -18.16
N PRO A 71 -2.31 16.01 -18.54
CA PRO A 71 -1.25 15.27 -17.86
C PRO A 71 -1.08 15.74 -16.40
N PHE A 72 -0.63 14.85 -15.53
CA PHE A 72 -0.24 15.23 -14.18
C PHE A 72 1.05 16.05 -14.22
N VAL A 73 0.98 17.34 -13.86
CA VAL A 73 2.14 18.26 -13.87
C VAL A 73 3.18 17.87 -12.81
N ASN A 74 2.73 17.33 -11.68
CA ASN A 74 3.57 16.79 -10.62
C ASN A 74 2.96 15.45 -10.14
N PRO A 75 3.20 14.35 -10.87
CA PRO A 75 2.53 13.09 -10.60
C PRO A 75 2.90 12.53 -9.22
N PRO A 76 1.98 11.81 -8.54
CA PRO A 76 2.28 11.21 -7.25
C PRO A 76 3.37 10.15 -7.38
N ARG A 77 4.23 10.08 -6.38
CA ARG A 77 5.17 8.99 -6.15
C ARG A 77 4.46 7.87 -5.40
N PHE A 78 4.72 6.61 -5.76
CA PHE A 78 4.06 5.48 -5.09
C PHE A 78 5.00 4.66 -4.23
N ILE A 79 4.48 4.18 -3.11
CA ILE A 79 5.12 3.15 -2.27
C ILE A 79 4.17 1.95 -2.23
N PHE A 80 4.27 1.10 -3.26
CA PHE A 80 3.60 -0.20 -3.29
C PHE A 80 4.33 -1.17 -2.38
N HIS A 81 3.66 -2.23 -1.97
CA HIS A 81 4.27 -3.15 -1.02
C HIS A 81 3.57 -4.50 -0.92
N THR A 82 4.27 -5.51 -0.39
CA THR A 82 3.67 -6.71 0.22
C THR A 82 3.37 -6.46 1.70
N ALA A 83 2.59 -7.32 2.37
CA ALA A 83 2.38 -7.17 3.81
C ALA A 83 3.68 -7.34 4.63
N PHE A 84 3.75 -6.66 5.78
CA PHE A 84 4.83 -6.76 6.79
C PHE A 84 6.25 -6.36 6.37
N CYS A 85 6.40 -5.41 5.45
CA CYS A 85 7.72 -4.97 4.93
C CYS A 85 8.11 -3.53 5.30
N ALA A 86 7.62 -3.01 6.43
CA ALA A 86 7.91 -1.65 6.93
C ALA A 86 7.51 -0.47 6.01
N SER A 87 6.62 -0.67 5.03
CA SER A 87 6.19 0.39 4.09
C SER A 87 5.55 1.62 4.74
N THR A 88 4.91 1.45 5.90
CA THR A 88 4.33 2.57 6.65
C THR A 88 5.40 3.42 7.33
N PHE A 89 6.47 2.78 7.80
CA PHE A 89 7.61 3.48 8.38
C PHE A 89 8.35 4.29 7.30
N LEU A 90 8.58 3.72 6.12
CA LEU A 90 9.16 4.44 4.99
C LEU A 90 8.32 5.68 4.62
N ALA A 91 7.01 5.50 4.45
CA ALA A 91 6.12 6.60 4.08
C ALA A 91 6.10 7.72 5.14
N ARG A 92 6.21 7.38 6.43
CA ARG A 92 6.35 8.36 7.52
C ARG A 92 7.66 9.14 7.42
N CYS A 93 8.79 8.45 7.25
CA CYS A 93 10.09 9.08 7.13
C CYS A 93 10.18 10.04 5.93
N LEU A 94 9.47 9.72 4.85
CA LEU A 94 9.45 10.53 3.63
C LEU A 94 8.34 11.60 3.62
N ASP A 95 7.57 11.74 4.70
CA ASP A 95 6.59 12.81 4.88
C ASP A 95 7.26 14.03 5.51
N VAL A 96 7.86 14.90 4.69
CA VAL A 96 8.70 16.00 5.16
C VAL A 96 8.04 17.34 4.84
N ASP A 97 7.72 18.10 5.89
CA ASP A 97 6.99 19.35 5.71
C ASP A 97 7.71 20.35 4.78
N GLY A 98 6.92 20.92 3.86
CA GLY A 98 7.37 21.80 2.79
C GLY A 98 8.06 21.10 1.61
N VAL A 99 8.25 19.77 1.66
CA VAL A 99 8.92 18.99 0.60
C VAL A 99 8.01 17.89 0.07
N SER A 100 7.33 17.16 0.93
CA SER A 100 6.47 16.03 0.57
C SER A 100 5.38 15.78 1.61
N ILE A 101 4.28 15.20 1.15
CA ILE A 101 3.19 14.72 2.01
C ILE A 101 2.82 13.29 1.63
N SER A 102 2.61 12.44 2.64
CA SER A 102 2.35 11.01 2.45
C SER A 102 0.91 10.62 2.78
N LEU A 103 0.13 10.28 1.75
CA LEU A 103 -1.19 9.66 1.91
C LEU A 103 -1.02 8.15 2.11
N ARG A 104 -1.28 7.68 3.34
CA ARG A 104 -1.11 6.27 3.72
C ARG A 104 -2.44 5.53 3.68
N GLU A 105 -2.54 4.54 2.82
CA GLU A 105 -3.69 3.64 2.61
C GLU A 105 -5.01 4.37 2.31
N PRO A 106 -5.07 5.29 1.32
CA PRO A 106 -6.32 5.92 0.92
C PRO A 106 -7.32 4.86 0.42
N GLN A 107 -8.48 4.77 1.08
CA GLN A 107 -9.51 3.76 0.81
C GLN A 107 -10.04 3.83 -0.63
N ILE A 108 -10.19 5.03 -1.21
CA ILE A 108 -10.66 5.20 -2.59
C ILE A 108 -9.81 4.47 -3.65
N LEU A 109 -8.51 4.24 -3.40
CA LEU A 109 -7.67 3.41 -4.28
C LEU A 109 -7.93 1.91 -4.10
N LEU A 110 -8.26 1.47 -2.89
CA LEU A 110 -8.73 0.10 -2.65
C LEU A 110 -10.08 -0.12 -3.35
N ASP A 111 -10.96 0.88 -3.35
CA ASP A 111 -12.22 0.80 -4.08
C ASP A 111 -12.00 0.71 -5.59
N ALA A 112 -11.08 1.50 -6.16
CA ALA A 112 -10.70 1.35 -7.57
C ALA A 112 -10.14 -0.06 -7.90
N ALA A 113 -9.31 -0.62 -7.01
CA ALA A 113 -8.79 -1.98 -7.15
C ALA A 113 -9.89 -3.04 -7.08
N ASN A 114 -10.87 -2.87 -6.19
CA ASN A 114 -12.02 -3.76 -6.05
C ASN A 114 -12.99 -3.64 -7.23
N ALA A 115 -13.17 -2.44 -7.79
CA ALA A 115 -13.95 -2.25 -9.00
C ALA A 115 -13.44 -3.12 -10.15
N LYS A 116 -12.11 -3.21 -10.30
CA LYS A 116 -11.47 -4.09 -11.29
C LYS A 116 -11.77 -5.56 -11.02
N ARG A 117 -11.68 -6.01 -9.76
CA ARG A 117 -12.03 -7.40 -9.38
C ARG A 117 -13.49 -7.72 -9.70
N LEU A 118 -14.39 -6.78 -9.45
CA LEU A 118 -15.82 -6.90 -9.68
C LEU A 118 -16.23 -6.68 -11.14
N GLN A 119 -15.31 -6.26 -12.02
CA GLN A 119 -15.62 -5.76 -13.37
C GLN A 119 -16.77 -4.73 -13.35
N TRP A 120 -16.74 -3.85 -12.34
CA TRP A 120 -17.83 -2.92 -12.06
C TRP A 120 -18.07 -1.96 -13.23
N ARG A 121 -19.34 -1.70 -13.51
CA ARG A 121 -19.83 -0.73 -14.50
C ARG A 121 -20.88 0.14 -13.85
N SER A 122 -20.81 1.44 -14.11
CA SER A 122 -21.78 2.36 -13.57
C SER A 122 -23.15 2.20 -14.23
N LYS A 123 -24.21 2.36 -13.44
CA LYS A 123 -25.60 2.33 -13.86
C LYS A 123 -26.11 3.72 -14.28
N SER A 124 -25.52 4.78 -13.74
CA SER A 124 -25.93 6.18 -14.00
C SER A 124 -24.97 6.97 -14.87
N THR A 125 -23.71 6.55 -14.95
CA THR A 125 -22.67 7.23 -15.72
C THR A 125 -22.05 6.21 -16.67
N GLY A 126 -21.66 6.56 -17.89
CA GLY A 126 -21.03 5.59 -18.82
C GLY A 126 -19.66 5.05 -18.34
N LEU A 127 -19.25 5.36 -17.12
CA LEU A 127 -17.98 5.00 -16.52
C LEU A 127 -17.95 3.53 -16.09
N ASP A 128 -16.75 2.97 -16.01
CA ASP A 128 -16.52 1.66 -15.43
C ASP A 128 -15.25 1.61 -14.58
N TYR A 129 -14.88 0.40 -14.14
CA TYR A 129 -13.71 0.19 -13.30
C TYR A 129 -12.40 0.80 -13.85
N ARG A 130 -12.30 1.04 -15.16
CA ARG A 130 -11.11 1.63 -15.80
C ARG A 130 -10.98 3.13 -15.52
N ASP A 131 -12.08 3.80 -15.20
CA ASP A 131 -12.11 5.24 -14.92
C ASP A 131 -11.76 5.56 -13.45
N LEU A 132 -12.03 4.63 -12.53
CA LEU A 132 -11.89 4.85 -11.09
C LEU A 132 -10.45 5.10 -10.61
N PRO A 133 -9.41 4.43 -11.12
CA PRO A 133 -8.03 4.77 -10.76
C PRO A 133 -7.71 6.24 -11.06
N ARG A 134 -8.15 6.76 -12.21
CA ARG A 134 -7.92 8.15 -12.58
C ARG A 134 -8.72 9.11 -11.71
N LEU A 135 -9.99 8.81 -11.47
CA LEU A 135 -10.84 9.58 -10.55
C LEU A 135 -10.17 9.70 -9.17
N ALA A 136 -9.74 8.57 -8.60
CA ALA A 136 -9.06 8.53 -7.30
C ALA A 136 -7.80 9.41 -7.30
N LEU A 137 -6.93 9.31 -8.31
CA LEU A 137 -5.71 10.11 -8.38
C LEU A 137 -6.00 11.62 -8.49
N LEU A 138 -6.98 12.02 -9.31
CA LEU A 138 -7.36 13.42 -9.45
C LEU A 138 -7.94 14.00 -8.16
N LEU A 139 -8.66 13.20 -7.37
CA LEU A 139 -9.21 13.62 -6.08
C LEU A 139 -8.16 13.65 -4.96
N LEU A 140 -7.11 12.83 -5.05
CA LEU A 140 -6.03 12.79 -4.05
C LEU A 140 -4.92 13.81 -4.33
N GLN A 141 -4.70 14.22 -5.58
CA GLN A 141 -3.57 15.10 -5.95
C GLN A 141 -3.56 16.45 -5.21
N LYS A 142 -4.74 16.95 -4.83
CA LYS A 142 -4.94 18.24 -4.19
C LYS A 142 -4.31 18.37 -2.80
N HIS A 143 -3.95 17.25 -2.17
CA HIS A 143 -3.37 17.27 -0.82
C HIS A 143 -1.90 17.71 -0.80
N ALA A 144 -1.19 17.70 -1.93
CA ALA A 144 0.15 18.25 -2.03
C ALA A 144 0.11 19.74 -2.40
N GLY A 145 0.89 20.55 -1.69
CA GLY A 145 1.12 21.94 -2.09
C GLY A 145 1.84 22.06 -3.43
N PRO A 146 1.85 23.24 -4.07
CA PRO A 146 2.45 23.44 -5.40
C PRO A 146 3.93 23.03 -5.51
N SER A 147 4.70 23.20 -4.42
CA SER A 147 6.12 22.85 -4.36
C SER A 147 6.39 21.47 -3.77
N GLU A 148 5.37 20.76 -3.32
CA GLU A 148 5.52 19.49 -2.61
C GLU A 148 5.34 18.28 -3.52
N LYS A 149 6.01 17.19 -3.18
CA LYS A 149 5.77 15.89 -3.81
C LYS A 149 4.68 15.14 -3.05
N LEU A 150 3.64 14.71 -3.78
CA LEU A 150 2.66 13.78 -3.25
C LEU A 150 3.25 12.38 -3.23
N ILE A 151 3.24 11.73 -2.07
CA ILE A 151 3.54 10.31 -1.92
C ILE A 151 2.24 9.59 -1.60
N ILE A 152 1.93 8.54 -2.34
CA ILE A 152 0.80 7.66 -2.06
C ILE A 152 1.33 6.28 -1.73
N LYS A 153 1.07 5.85 -0.50
CA LYS A 153 1.35 4.49 -0.04
C LYS A 153 0.03 3.72 0.05
N PRO A 154 -0.48 3.11 -1.04
CA PRO A 154 -1.73 2.36 -0.97
C PRO A 154 -1.59 1.11 -0.08
N ILE A 155 -2.73 0.52 0.28
CA ILE A 155 -2.72 -0.83 0.87
C ILE A 155 -2.33 -1.85 -0.20
N ASN A 156 -1.66 -2.94 0.19
CA ASN A 156 -1.12 -3.97 -0.71
C ASN A 156 -2.18 -4.62 -1.64
N SER A 157 -3.45 -4.66 -1.25
CA SER A 157 -4.55 -5.12 -2.12
C SER A 157 -4.83 -4.20 -3.32
N VAL A 158 -4.14 -3.06 -3.45
CA VAL A 158 -4.19 -2.17 -4.63
C VAL A 158 -3.21 -2.62 -5.71
N ASN A 159 -2.30 -3.55 -5.43
CA ASN A 159 -1.23 -3.92 -6.36
C ASN A 159 -1.74 -4.46 -7.72
N ASN A 160 -2.98 -4.94 -7.79
CA ASN A 160 -3.61 -5.39 -9.03
C ASN A 160 -3.90 -4.25 -10.04
N ILE A 161 -3.86 -2.98 -9.62
CA ILE A 161 -4.00 -1.80 -10.48
C ILE A 161 -2.71 -0.98 -10.62
N ILE A 162 -1.54 -1.51 -10.21
CA ILE A 162 -0.24 -0.86 -10.44
C ILE A 162 -0.05 -0.46 -11.91
N PRO A 163 -0.32 -1.34 -12.91
CA PRO A 163 -0.13 -0.96 -14.30
C PRO A 163 -0.95 0.25 -14.73
N GLU A 164 -2.21 0.32 -14.31
CA GLU A 164 -3.12 1.41 -14.61
C GLU A 164 -2.66 2.71 -13.96
N LEU A 165 -2.29 2.68 -12.67
CA LEU A 165 -1.81 3.85 -11.97
C LEU A 165 -0.56 4.43 -12.63
N LEU A 166 0.44 3.59 -12.95
CA LEU A 166 1.68 4.04 -13.58
C LEU A 166 1.47 4.54 -15.02
N GLN A 167 0.59 3.89 -15.79
CA GLN A 167 0.24 4.36 -17.14
C GLN A 167 -0.44 5.73 -17.11
N LEU A 168 -1.33 5.96 -16.14
CA LEU A 168 -2.05 7.23 -15.98
C LEU A 168 -1.12 8.39 -15.57
N THR A 169 -0.13 8.10 -14.73
CA THR A 169 0.81 9.12 -14.21
C THR A 169 2.05 9.32 -15.05
N GLY A 170 2.30 8.47 -16.06
CA GLY A 170 3.49 8.54 -16.91
C GLY A 170 4.76 8.11 -16.17
N GLN A 171 5.88 8.81 -16.40
CA GLN A 171 7.20 8.48 -15.85
C GLN A 171 7.36 8.81 -14.34
N THR A 172 6.34 8.54 -13.52
CA THR A 172 6.46 8.73 -12.07
C THR A 172 7.36 7.67 -11.44
N LYS A 173 8.04 8.01 -10.34
CA LYS A 173 8.91 7.10 -9.61
C LYS A 173 8.14 6.35 -8.52
N SER A 174 8.36 5.05 -8.43
CA SER A 174 7.64 4.18 -7.49
C SER A 174 8.53 3.12 -6.86
N LEU A 175 8.30 2.81 -5.58
CA LEU A 175 8.95 1.70 -4.91
C LEU A 175 7.97 0.53 -4.71
N VAL A 176 8.49 -0.69 -4.74
CA VAL A 176 7.80 -1.89 -4.27
C VAL A 176 8.57 -2.48 -3.10
N LEU A 177 8.02 -2.36 -1.89
CA LEU A 177 8.63 -2.91 -0.69
C LEU A 177 8.18 -4.35 -0.47
N TYR A 178 9.12 -5.22 -0.12
CA TYR A 178 8.84 -6.63 0.11
C TYR A 178 9.61 -7.20 1.29
N THR A 179 9.27 -8.42 1.69
CA THR A 179 9.96 -9.16 2.76
C THR A 179 10.06 -10.64 2.38
N ASP A 180 10.97 -11.37 3.01
CA ASP A 180 11.13 -12.82 2.86
C ASP A 180 10.01 -13.60 3.58
N ALA A 181 9.93 -14.89 3.28
CA ALA A 181 8.92 -15.81 3.81
C ALA A 181 8.95 -15.90 5.33
N ARG A 182 10.15 -15.94 5.93
CA ARG A 182 10.33 -16.08 7.38
C ARG A 182 9.78 -14.87 8.12
N ASN A 183 10.18 -13.68 7.72
CA ASN A 183 9.71 -12.44 8.31
C ASN A 183 8.19 -12.25 8.13
N PHE A 184 7.64 -12.62 6.97
CA PHE A 184 6.20 -12.59 6.74
C PHE A 184 5.43 -13.53 7.68
N LEU A 185 5.91 -14.76 7.80
CA LEU A 185 5.32 -15.79 8.65
C LEU A 185 5.35 -15.39 10.12
N LEU A 186 6.54 -15.04 10.64
CA LEU A 186 6.71 -14.66 12.05
C LEU A 186 5.94 -13.37 12.39
N SER A 187 5.86 -12.42 11.46
CA SER A 187 5.04 -11.20 11.64
C SER A 187 3.55 -11.52 11.82
N THR A 188 3.07 -12.56 11.12
CA THR A 188 1.69 -13.04 11.23
C THR A 188 1.48 -13.74 12.57
N LEU A 189 2.31 -14.73 12.91
CA LEU A 189 2.15 -15.54 14.11
C LEU A 189 2.23 -14.72 15.39
N ARG A 190 3.10 -13.70 15.43
CA ARG A 190 3.21 -12.76 16.55
C ARG A 190 1.87 -12.11 16.90
N LYS A 191 0.97 -11.92 15.92
CA LYS A 191 -0.36 -11.31 16.11
C LYS A 191 -1.43 -12.32 16.54
N GLY A 192 -1.09 -13.60 16.69
CA GLY A 192 -2.00 -14.66 17.09
C GLY A 192 -3.17 -14.85 16.12
N GLU A 193 -4.32 -15.27 16.65
CA GLU A 193 -5.51 -15.57 15.84
C GLU A 193 -6.01 -14.38 15.02
N SER A 194 -5.95 -13.16 15.59
CA SER A 194 -6.34 -11.95 14.85
C SER A 194 -5.49 -11.75 13.59
N GLY A 195 -4.18 -12.05 13.66
CA GLY A 195 -3.27 -11.99 12.52
C GLY A 195 -3.62 -13.03 11.46
N LYS A 196 -3.89 -14.27 11.89
CA LYS A 196 -4.30 -15.36 11.00
C LYS A 196 -5.61 -15.05 10.29
N HIS A 197 -6.60 -14.51 11.00
CA HIS A 197 -7.87 -14.09 10.41
C HIS A 197 -7.66 -13.03 9.32
N VAL A 198 -6.86 -11.99 9.59
CA VAL A 198 -6.54 -10.95 8.59
C VAL A 198 -5.85 -11.55 7.36
N ILE A 199 -4.94 -12.51 7.55
CA ILE A 199 -4.26 -13.19 6.44
C ILE A 199 -5.21 -14.07 5.63
N ARG A 200 -6.14 -14.80 6.27
CA ARG A 200 -7.19 -15.56 5.56
C ARG A 200 -8.07 -14.65 4.71
N ALA A 201 -8.54 -13.53 5.27
CA ALA A 201 -9.33 -12.55 4.54
C ALA A 201 -8.55 -11.91 3.38
N MET A 202 -7.28 -11.59 3.61
CA MET A 202 -6.40 -11.02 2.57
C MET A 202 -6.09 -12.04 1.45
N PHE A 203 -5.90 -13.31 1.80
CA PHE A 203 -5.75 -14.38 0.83
C PHE A 203 -7.01 -14.53 -0.04
N ASP A 204 -8.18 -14.51 0.58
CA ASP A 204 -9.45 -14.62 -0.14
C ASP A 204 -9.65 -13.47 -1.14
N LEU A 205 -9.22 -12.25 -0.80
CA LEU A 205 -9.26 -11.12 -1.70
C LEU A 205 -8.19 -11.17 -2.80
N ILE A 206 -6.93 -11.40 -2.44
CA ILE A 206 -5.78 -11.30 -3.36
C ILE A 206 -5.77 -12.46 -4.37
N ARG A 207 -6.22 -13.66 -4.00
CA ARG A 207 -6.29 -14.80 -4.94
C ARG A 207 -7.16 -14.50 -6.17
N CYS A 208 -8.15 -13.61 -6.05
CA CYS A 208 -9.00 -13.18 -7.15
C CYS A 208 -8.23 -12.44 -8.26
N ASP A 209 -7.02 -11.94 -7.98
CA ASP A 209 -6.16 -11.29 -8.97
C ASP A 209 -5.36 -12.29 -9.84
N PHE A 210 -5.45 -13.60 -9.54
CA PHE A 210 -4.67 -14.65 -10.19
C PHE A 210 -5.58 -15.59 -10.98
N PRO A 211 -5.65 -15.47 -12.32
CA PRO A 211 -6.55 -16.30 -13.13
C PRO A 211 -6.33 -17.80 -12.96
N HIS A 212 -5.09 -18.24 -12.73
CA HIS A 212 -4.78 -19.65 -12.53
C HIS A 212 -5.33 -20.23 -11.21
N LEU A 213 -5.79 -19.38 -10.29
CA LEU A 213 -6.44 -19.78 -9.04
C LEU A 213 -7.97 -19.72 -9.11
N SER A 214 -8.56 -19.40 -10.27
CA SER A 214 -10.03 -19.31 -10.42
C SER A 214 -10.76 -20.61 -10.06
N ASN A 215 -10.07 -21.75 -10.20
CA ASN A 215 -10.62 -23.08 -9.93
C ASN A 215 -10.33 -23.57 -8.49
N LEU A 216 -9.68 -22.76 -7.65
CA LEU A 216 -9.47 -23.11 -6.25
C LEU A 216 -10.82 -23.09 -5.53
N THR A 217 -11.35 -24.29 -5.27
CA THR A 217 -12.67 -24.44 -4.66
C THR A 217 -12.64 -24.04 -3.18
N ILE A 218 -13.82 -23.70 -2.64
CA ILE A 218 -13.99 -23.51 -1.19
C ILE A 218 -13.55 -24.77 -0.44
N SER A 219 -13.91 -25.95 -0.95
CA SER A 219 -13.50 -27.25 -0.39
C SER A 219 -11.97 -27.39 -0.31
N ALA A 220 -11.24 -27.06 -1.39
CA ALA A 220 -9.78 -27.08 -1.36
C ALA A 220 -9.21 -26.07 -0.33
N THR A 221 -9.83 -24.90 -0.24
CA THR A 221 -9.37 -23.83 0.65
C THR A 221 -9.56 -24.16 2.13
N ILE A 222 -10.69 -24.78 2.52
CA ILE A 222 -10.94 -25.18 3.93
C ILE A 222 -9.98 -26.27 4.42
N HIS A 223 -9.36 -27.02 3.51
CA HIS A 223 -8.34 -28.03 3.84
C HIS A 223 -6.93 -27.45 3.93
N MET A 224 -6.72 -26.16 3.63
CA MET A 224 -5.45 -25.51 3.87
C MET A 224 -5.31 -25.14 5.34
N THR A 225 -4.18 -25.49 5.95
CA THR A 225 -3.81 -24.96 7.26
C THR A 225 -3.54 -23.45 7.17
N ASP A 226 -3.61 -22.74 8.30
CA ASP A 226 -3.24 -21.31 8.34
C ASP A 226 -1.81 -21.10 7.80
N TRP A 227 -0.90 -22.02 8.09
CA TRP A 227 0.47 -22.02 7.62
C TRP A 227 0.56 -22.02 6.09
N ASN A 228 -0.20 -22.91 5.44
CA ASN A 228 -0.27 -22.99 3.99
C ASN A 228 -0.87 -21.72 3.41
N ILE A 229 -1.91 -21.17 4.02
CA ILE A 229 -2.54 -19.91 3.59
C ILE A 229 -1.54 -18.74 3.71
N ILE A 230 -0.82 -18.62 4.82
CA ILE A 230 0.15 -17.55 5.07
C ILE A 230 1.25 -17.56 4.03
N LEU A 231 1.90 -18.70 3.80
CA LEU A 231 2.99 -18.79 2.83
C LEU A 231 2.48 -18.67 1.39
N THR A 232 1.30 -19.21 1.07
CA THR A 232 0.71 -19.04 -0.27
C THR A 232 0.41 -17.56 -0.54
N LEU A 233 -0.17 -16.84 0.42
CA LEU A 233 -0.40 -15.40 0.28
C LEU A 233 0.90 -14.62 0.12
N TRP A 234 1.93 -14.94 0.90
CA TRP A 234 3.25 -14.32 0.74
C TRP A 234 3.77 -14.52 -0.69
N ARG A 235 3.75 -15.77 -1.19
CA ARG A 235 4.20 -16.11 -2.54
C ARG A 235 3.46 -15.32 -3.62
N LEU A 236 2.12 -15.28 -3.55
CA LEU A 236 1.29 -14.53 -4.50
C LEU A 236 1.64 -13.04 -4.51
N GLN A 237 1.85 -12.43 -3.35
CA GLN A 237 2.26 -11.02 -3.30
C GLN A 237 3.65 -10.80 -3.90
N ILE A 238 4.59 -11.73 -3.71
CA ILE A 238 5.92 -11.68 -4.34
C ILE A 238 5.82 -11.83 -5.85
N GLU A 239 5.02 -12.78 -6.35
CA GLU A 239 4.79 -12.97 -7.79
C GLU A 239 4.19 -11.72 -8.44
N GLN A 240 3.20 -11.10 -7.80
CA GLN A 240 2.57 -9.87 -8.29
C GLN A 240 3.54 -8.68 -8.28
N ALA A 241 4.34 -8.54 -7.22
CA ALA A 241 5.39 -7.53 -7.13
C ALA A 241 6.45 -7.69 -8.23
N GLU A 242 6.96 -8.91 -8.41
CA GLU A 242 7.95 -9.24 -9.43
C GLU A 242 7.41 -9.01 -10.85
N ALA A 243 6.14 -9.36 -11.12
CA ALA A 243 5.51 -9.09 -12.41
C ALA A 243 5.44 -7.59 -12.73
N ALA A 244 5.11 -6.75 -11.74
CA ALA A 244 5.13 -5.30 -11.90
C ALA A 244 6.57 -4.78 -12.12
N LEU A 245 7.52 -5.25 -11.33
CA LEU A 245 8.93 -4.84 -11.43
C LEU A 245 9.54 -5.20 -12.79
N ARG A 246 9.31 -6.41 -13.31
CA ARG A 246 9.78 -6.81 -14.65
C ARG A 246 9.27 -5.89 -15.75
N LYS A 247 8.06 -5.35 -15.59
CA LYS A 247 7.46 -4.41 -16.54
C LYS A 247 8.04 -3.00 -16.43
N PHE A 248 8.29 -2.50 -15.22
CA PHE A 248 8.55 -1.07 -14.98
C PHE A 248 9.98 -0.72 -14.55
N ALA A 249 10.75 -1.68 -14.03
CA ALA A 249 12.14 -1.48 -13.63
C ALA A 249 13.10 -1.20 -14.80
N PRO A 250 12.98 -1.82 -15.99
CA PRO A 250 13.85 -1.50 -17.12
C PRO A 250 13.77 -0.03 -17.57
N ALA A 251 12.61 0.60 -17.40
CA ALA A 251 12.38 2.02 -17.68
C ALA A 251 12.74 2.93 -16.49
N GLN A 252 13.32 2.38 -15.41
CA GLN A 252 13.64 3.09 -14.17
C GLN A 252 12.44 3.83 -13.53
N VAL A 253 11.23 3.35 -13.80
CA VAL A 253 9.97 3.88 -13.23
C VAL A 253 9.72 3.26 -11.85
N MET A 254 10.17 2.02 -11.65
CA MET A 254 9.95 1.27 -10.42
C MET A 254 11.23 0.58 -9.94
N ALA A 255 11.46 0.56 -8.63
CA ALA A 255 12.54 -0.19 -7.99
C ALA A 255 12.01 -1.03 -6.82
N SER A 256 12.67 -2.15 -6.54
CA SER A 256 12.36 -3.01 -5.41
C SER A 256 13.16 -2.58 -4.18
N LEU A 257 12.58 -2.76 -2.99
CA LEU A 257 13.26 -2.50 -1.73
C LEU A 257 12.95 -3.62 -0.74
N TYR A 258 13.97 -4.33 -0.29
CA TYR A 258 13.84 -5.31 0.77
C TYR A 258 13.67 -4.59 2.12
N GLY A 259 12.54 -4.84 2.79
CA GLY A 259 12.12 -4.09 3.97
C GLY A 259 13.07 -4.20 5.16
N GLU A 260 13.83 -5.30 5.28
CA GLU A 260 14.81 -5.45 6.35
C GLU A 260 16.02 -4.51 6.17
N GLU A 261 16.36 -4.09 4.95
CA GLU A 261 17.40 -3.07 4.74
C GLU A 261 17.00 -1.73 5.34
N LEU A 262 15.71 -1.39 5.33
CA LEU A 262 15.24 -0.15 5.95
C LEU A 262 15.42 -0.18 7.48
N ILE A 263 15.38 -1.35 8.09
CA ILE A 263 15.51 -1.52 9.54
C ILE A 263 16.98 -1.51 9.97
N HIS A 264 17.83 -2.20 9.22
CA HIS A 264 19.25 -2.35 9.55
C HIS A 264 20.10 -1.19 9.02
N ASN A 265 19.77 -0.65 7.85
CA ASN A 265 20.53 0.39 7.14
C ASN A 265 19.66 1.62 6.79
N PRO A 266 18.93 2.24 7.75
CA PRO A 266 17.92 3.26 7.46
C PRO A 266 18.47 4.49 6.74
N LEU A 267 19.67 4.97 7.09
CA LEU A 267 20.27 6.14 6.44
C LEU A 267 20.53 5.90 4.96
N GLN A 268 21.10 4.75 4.61
CA GLN A 268 21.39 4.36 3.23
C GLN A 268 20.08 4.23 2.44
N VAL A 269 19.10 3.52 3.01
CA VAL A 269 17.81 3.27 2.34
C VAL A 269 17.02 4.55 2.16
N LEU A 270 16.90 5.40 3.19
CA LEU A 270 16.16 6.66 3.08
C LEU A 270 16.82 7.61 2.08
N THR A 271 18.15 7.66 2.04
CA THR A 271 18.89 8.45 1.04
C THR A 271 18.63 7.92 -0.38
N ALA A 272 18.68 6.60 -0.56
CA ALA A 272 18.41 5.97 -1.86
C ALA A 272 16.95 6.18 -2.31
N ALA A 273 15.99 6.01 -1.40
CA ALA A 273 14.57 6.21 -1.66
C ALA A 273 14.24 7.67 -1.99
N ASN A 274 14.76 8.63 -1.22
CA ASN A 274 14.62 10.06 -1.47
C ASN A 274 15.11 10.45 -2.88
N ARG A 275 16.28 9.93 -3.27
CA ARG A 275 16.86 10.17 -4.59
C ARG A 275 16.06 9.50 -5.71
N PHE A 276 15.73 8.21 -5.57
CA PHE A 276 15.00 7.47 -6.58
C PHE A 276 13.59 8.02 -6.80
N LEU A 277 12.91 8.40 -5.72
CA LEU A 277 11.58 9.02 -5.77
C LEU A 277 11.62 10.52 -6.14
N GLU A 278 12.82 11.10 -6.28
CA GLU A 278 13.02 12.50 -6.67
C GLU A 278 12.30 13.49 -5.73
N LEU A 279 12.36 13.24 -4.41
CA LEU A 279 11.63 14.04 -3.43
C LEU A 279 12.33 15.37 -3.12
N GLY A 280 13.66 15.40 -3.19
CA GLY A 280 14.44 16.61 -2.91
C GLY A 280 14.61 16.93 -1.42
N VAL A 281 14.47 15.93 -0.53
CA VAL A 281 14.79 16.11 0.89
C VAL A 281 16.31 16.27 1.04
N SER A 282 16.75 17.30 1.76
CA SER A 282 18.17 17.56 2.04
C SER A 282 18.81 16.43 2.86
N THR A 283 20.11 16.18 2.67
CA THR A 283 20.87 15.18 3.42
C THR A 283 20.79 15.37 4.93
N GLU A 284 20.83 16.62 5.40
CA GLU A 284 20.76 16.97 6.82
C GLU A 284 19.41 16.57 7.43
N ARG A 285 18.31 16.83 6.71
CA ARG A 285 16.96 16.39 7.13
C ARG A 285 16.84 14.87 7.15
N ILE A 286 17.37 14.16 6.15
CA ILE A 286 17.38 12.68 6.15
C ILE A 286 18.16 12.14 7.36
N ALA A 287 19.33 12.69 7.66
CA ALA A 287 20.11 12.31 8.84
C ALA A 287 19.35 12.60 10.14
N GLY A 288 18.68 13.76 10.23
CA GLY A 288 17.83 14.13 11.36
C GLY A 288 16.68 13.16 11.58
N ILE A 289 16.00 12.71 10.52
CA ILE A 289 14.93 11.70 10.61
C ILE A 289 15.46 10.39 11.20
N VAL A 290 16.62 9.92 10.74
CA VAL A 290 17.24 8.67 11.22
C VAL A 290 17.62 8.75 12.71
N GLN A 291 18.01 9.94 13.18
CA GLN A 291 18.39 10.19 14.56
C GLN A 291 17.19 10.52 15.47
N SER A 292 16.02 10.82 14.89
CA SER A 292 14.83 11.20 15.63
C SER A 292 14.18 10.03 16.38
N ASP A 293 13.43 10.36 17.44
CA ASP A 293 12.59 9.39 18.16
C ASP A 293 11.50 8.77 17.27
N GLU A 294 11.18 9.38 16.12
CA GLU A 294 10.21 8.83 15.15
C GLU A 294 10.66 7.46 14.62
N ARG A 295 11.96 7.18 14.61
CA ARG A 295 12.53 5.84 14.32
C ARG A 295 12.09 4.79 15.33
N HIS A 296 11.91 5.20 16.57
CA HIS A 296 11.61 4.33 17.69
C HIS A 296 10.11 4.28 18.01
N GLU A 297 9.24 4.93 17.24
CA GLU A 297 7.80 4.80 17.37
C GLU A 297 7.25 3.72 16.42
N ASP A 298 6.35 2.87 16.90
CA ASP A 298 5.66 1.91 16.05
C ASP A 298 4.76 2.63 15.04
N ALA A 299 5.02 2.40 13.75
CA ALA A 299 4.34 3.09 12.67
C ALA A 299 2.84 2.76 12.55
N LYS A 300 2.36 1.71 13.24
CA LYS A 300 0.97 1.23 13.23
C LYS A 300 0.29 1.33 14.58
N THR A 301 1.03 1.38 15.68
CA THR A 301 0.48 1.47 17.03
C THR A 301 1.04 2.70 17.75
N SER A 302 0.27 3.80 17.71
CA SER A 302 0.61 5.07 18.36
C SER A 302 1.02 4.84 19.82
N GLY A 303 2.13 5.48 20.24
CA GLY A 303 2.62 5.41 21.62
C GLY A 303 3.36 4.11 22.00
N GLN A 304 3.48 3.13 21.11
CA GLN A 304 4.38 2.00 21.32
C GLN A 304 5.77 2.29 20.74
N ARG A 305 6.81 1.85 21.46
CA ARG A 305 8.19 1.94 20.96
C ARG A 305 8.57 0.72 20.13
N PHE A 306 9.07 0.94 18.92
CA PHE A 306 9.74 -0.06 18.10
C PHE A 306 11.21 -0.23 18.54
N SER A 307 11.62 -1.49 18.69
CA SER A 307 13.02 -1.89 18.94
C SER A 307 13.33 -3.13 18.12
N VAL A 308 14.48 -3.11 17.45
CA VAL A 308 14.98 -4.23 16.65
C VAL A 308 15.25 -5.44 17.55
N GLU A 309 15.83 -5.20 18.72
CA GLU A 309 16.16 -6.21 19.73
C GLU A 309 14.89 -6.87 20.27
N ARG A 310 13.86 -6.08 20.59
CA ARG A 310 12.56 -6.61 21.04
C ARG A 310 11.88 -7.42 19.96
N ARG A 311 11.96 -6.99 18.69
CA ARG A 311 11.42 -7.76 17.55
C ARG A 311 12.16 -9.09 17.41
N ALA A 312 13.49 -9.06 17.41
CA ALA A 312 14.33 -10.26 17.31
C ALA A 312 14.04 -11.25 18.45
N GLY A 313 14.00 -10.78 19.70
CA GLY A 313 13.67 -11.63 20.85
C GLY A 313 12.24 -12.19 20.79
N THR A 314 11.29 -11.46 20.20
CA THR A 314 9.93 -11.98 19.97
C THR A 314 9.93 -13.11 18.94
N TYR A 315 10.68 -12.94 17.85
CA TYR A 315 10.78 -13.93 16.78
C TYR A 315 11.47 -15.19 17.26
N GLN A 316 12.56 -15.05 18.01
CA GLN A 316 13.27 -16.19 18.61
C GLN A 316 12.34 -17.03 19.51
N LYS A 317 11.47 -16.39 20.31
CA LYS A 317 10.49 -17.10 21.14
C LYS A 317 9.45 -17.86 20.31
N LEU A 318 8.96 -17.26 19.21
CA LEU A 318 8.03 -17.94 18.30
C LEU A 318 8.69 -19.13 17.62
N GLU A 319 9.95 -18.99 17.20
CA GLU A 319 10.72 -20.07 16.59
C GLU A 319 10.98 -21.22 17.57
N GLN A 320 11.31 -20.91 18.83
CA GLN A 320 11.43 -21.92 19.88
C GLN A 320 10.10 -22.62 20.18
N PHE A 321 8.99 -21.89 20.14
CA PHE A 321 7.66 -22.43 20.44
C PHE A 321 7.15 -23.35 19.33
N TYR A 322 7.23 -22.92 18.06
CA TYR A 322 6.72 -23.71 16.93
C TYR A 322 7.74 -24.75 16.42
N GLY A 323 9.05 -24.50 16.59
CA GLY A 323 10.12 -25.45 16.29
C GLY A 323 9.98 -26.10 14.92
N ALA A 324 9.88 -27.44 14.92
CA ALA A 324 9.81 -28.27 13.72
C ALA A 324 8.62 -27.96 12.80
N GLU A 325 7.53 -27.37 13.28
CA GLU A 325 6.38 -27.01 12.44
C GLU A 325 6.75 -25.92 11.41
N LEU A 326 7.66 -25.00 11.76
CA LEU A 326 8.16 -23.97 10.85
C LEU A 326 8.95 -24.59 9.70
N ASP A 327 9.84 -25.53 10.01
CA ASP A 327 10.64 -26.21 8.99
C ASP A 327 9.74 -27.03 8.06
N GLN A 328 8.72 -27.70 8.60
CA GLN A 328 7.76 -28.47 7.81
C GLN A 328 6.99 -27.61 6.82
N VAL A 329 6.53 -26.41 7.21
CA VAL A 329 5.78 -25.55 6.29
C VAL A 329 6.68 -24.94 5.21
N PHE A 330 7.92 -24.57 5.53
CA PHE A 330 8.86 -24.09 4.51
C PHE A 330 9.21 -25.19 3.50
N ASN A 331 9.47 -26.41 3.98
CA ASN A 331 9.68 -27.58 3.12
C ASN A 331 8.44 -27.88 2.27
N TRP A 332 7.24 -27.80 2.84
CA TRP A 332 5.99 -27.93 2.09
C TRP A 332 5.90 -26.88 0.96
N MET A 333 6.21 -25.61 1.25
CA MET A 333 6.19 -24.54 0.24
C MET A 333 7.13 -24.84 -0.91
N LEU A 334 8.38 -25.24 -0.61
CA LEU A 334 9.40 -25.54 -1.62
C LEU A 334 9.04 -26.78 -2.46
N ASN A 335 8.58 -27.86 -1.80
CA ASN A 335 8.22 -29.11 -2.50
C ASN A 335 7.03 -28.93 -3.45
N ASN A 336 6.04 -28.11 -3.06
CA ASN A 336 4.86 -27.87 -3.89
C ASN A 336 5.07 -26.74 -4.91
N ASN A 337 6.13 -25.93 -4.76
CA ASN A 337 6.40 -24.78 -5.62
C ASN A 337 7.91 -24.66 -5.88
N PRO A 338 8.50 -25.53 -6.72
CA PRO A 338 9.96 -25.64 -6.87
C PRO A 338 10.67 -24.37 -7.37
N SER A 339 9.95 -23.42 -7.96
CA SER A 339 10.49 -22.14 -8.43
C SER A 339 10.55 -21.05 -7.34
N VAL A 340 9.98 -21.29 -6.16
CA VAL A 340 9.92 -20.32 -5.07
C VAL A 340 11.28 -20.20 -4.38
N GLN A 341 11.70 -18.96 -4.12
CA GLN A 341 12.84 -18.64 -3.25
C GLN A 341 12.31 -18.00 -1.97
N LEU A 342 12.58 -18.61 -0.80
CA LEU A 342 12.10 -18.09 0.49
C LEU A 342 12.68 -16.71 0.85
N GLU A 343 13.87 -16.41 0.34
CA GLU A 343 14.56 -15.12 0.42
C GLU A 343 14.74 -14.53 -0.98
N PRO A 344 13.68 -13.99 -1.59
CA PRO A 344 13.73 -13.57 -2.98
C PRO A 344 14.55 -12.29 -3.15
N LYS A 345 15.29 -12.20 -4.25
CA LYS A 345 15.87 -10.95 -4.75
C LYS A 345 15.04 -10.48 -5.95
N LEU A 346 14.24 -9.44 -5.75
CA LEU A 346 13.34 -8.96 -6.79
C LEU A 346 14.06 -8.06 -7.80
N THR A 347 13.54 -8.04 -9.02
CA THR A 347 14.07 -7.22 -10.11
C THR A 347 14.19 -5.74 -9.70
N GLY A 348 15.30 -5.10 -10.09
CA GLY A 348 15.49 -3.65 -9.90
C GLY A 348 15.73 -3.22 -8.45
N SER A 349 16.61 -3.93 -7.71
CA SER A 349 16.96 -3.56 -6.32
C SER A 349 17.43 -2.12 -6.22
N LEU A 350 16.87 -1.39 -5.25
CA LEU A 350 17.22 -0.01 -4.94
C LEU A 350 18.59 0.11 -4.26
N VAL A 351 18.92 -0.85 -3.40
CA VAL A 351 20.16 -0.93 -2.60
C VAL A 351 20.80 -2.30 -2.71
#